data_AF-W8YBS9-F1
#
_entry.id   AF-W8YBS9-F1
#
_cell.length_a   1.000
_cell.length_b   1.000
_cell.length_c   1.000
_cell.angle_alpha   90.00
_cell.angle_beta   90.00
_cell.angle_gamma   90.00
#
_symmetry.space_group_name_H-M   'P 1'
#
loop_
_entity.id
_entity.type
_entity.pdbx_description
1 polymer ?
#
loop_
_entity_poly.entity_id
_entity_poly.type
_entity_poly.pdbx_seq_one_letter_code
_entity_poly.pdbx_strand_id
1 'polypeptide(L)'
;MNFIKLETQEQFDQLKKSDVVIVKWKQGARQYKELGEITHHASCTINRINELILNVRRNDYLSINNYLTGRSWAEEIYVVNP
;
A
#
# COMPACT_ATOMS: atom_id res chain seq x y z
N MET A 1 -13.51 1.29 -13.90
CA MET A 1 -12.42 1.65 -12.98
C MET A 1 -12.97 1.61 -11.57
N ASN A 2 -12.69 0.51 -10.87
CA ASN A 2 -13.15 0.23 -9.52
C ASN A 2 -11.97 0.28 -8.54
N PHE A 3 -12.19 0.91 -7.39
CA PHE A 3 -11.24 0.90 -6.28
C PHE A 3 -11.64 -0.19 -5.30
N ILE A 4 -10.81 -1.21 -5.17
CA ILE A 4 -11.06 -2.32 -4.25
C ILE A 4 -10.17 -2.10 -3.03
N LYS A 5 -10.79 -1.92 -1.86
CA LYS A 5 -10.06 -1.81 -0.60
C LYS A 5 -9.44 -3.17 -0.25
N LEU A 6 -8.18 -3.15 0.13
CA LEU A 6 -7.46 -4.33 0.61
C LEU A 6 -7.59 -4.38 2.13
N GLU A 7 -8.18 -5.45 2.63
CA GLU A 7 -8.61 -5.66 4.02
C GLU A 7 -8.23 -7.05 4.55
N THR A 8 -7.82 -7.98 3.67
CA THR A 8 -7.35 -9.33 4.06
C THR A 8 -6.05 -9.71 3.35
N GLN A 9 -5.30 -10.66 3.92
CA GLN A 9 -4.05 -11.16 3.32
C GLN A 9 -4.28 -11.75 1.94
N GLU A 10 -5.38 -12.50 1.75
CA GLU A 10 -5.72 -13.12 0.47
C GLU A 10 -5.93 -12.09 -0.65
N GLN A 11 -6.41 -10.89 -0.31
CA GLN A 11 -6.55 -9.80 -1.28
C GLN A 11 -5.19 -9.20 -1.66
N PHE A 12 -4.25 -9.10 -0.71
CA PHE A 12 -2.87 -8.70 -1.00
C PHE A 12 -2.16 -9.74 -1.87
N ASP A 13 -2.37 -11.03 -1.58
CA ASP A 13 -1.74 -12.13 -2.33
C ASP A 13 -2.22 -12.20 -3.80
N GLN A 14 -3.35 -11.58 -4.13
CA GLN A 14 -3.86 -11.46 -5.50
C GLN A 14 -3.23 -10.32 -6.30
N LEU A 15 -2.45 -9.43 -5.68
CA LEU A 15 -1.82 -8.30 -6.35
C LEU A 15 -0.80 -8.76 -7.40
N LYS A 16 -0.86 -8.15 -8.57
CA LYS A 16 0.09 -8.33 -9.66
C LYS A 16 1.06 -7.15 -9.69
N LYS A 17 2.26 -7.41 -10.22
CA LYS A 17 3.33 -6.40 -10.32
C LYS A 17 2.92 -5.12 -11.06
N SER A 18 1.98 -5.22 -12.01
CA SER A 18 1.47 -4.10 -12.81
C SER A 18 0.28 -3.37 -12.19
N ASP A 19 -0.24 -3.85 -11.06
CA ASP A 19 -1.41 -3.24 -10.45
C ASP A 19 -1.05 -1.87 -9.86
N VAL A 20 -1.99 -0.93 -9.98
CA VAL A 20 -1.87 0.38 -9.37
C VAL A 20 -2.45 0.31 -7.97
N VAL A 21 -1.60 0.56 -6.98
CA VAL A 21 -2.00 0.65 -5.57
C VAL A 21 -2.08 2.11 -5.15
N ILE A 22 -3.18 2.47 -4.49
CA ILE A 22 -3.37 3.77 -3.86
C ILE A 22 -3.29 3.58 -2.35
N VAL A 23 -2.52 4.43 -1.69
CA VAL A 23 -2.38 4.42 -0.24
C VAL A 23 -2.80 5.77 0.32
N LYS A 24 -3.74 5.73 1.27
CA LYS A 24 -4.07 6.85 2.13
C LYS A 24 -3.24 6.77 3.40
N TRP A 25 -2.55 7.85 3.75
CA TRP A 25 -1.65 7.93 4.90
C TRP A 25 -2.27 8.70 6.06
N LYS A 26 -2.01 8.25 7.29
CA LYS A 26 -2.34 9.02 8.49
C LYS A 26 -1.50 10.31 8.53
N GLN A 27 -2.06 11.40 9.07
CA GLN A 27 -1.41 12.74 9.11
C GLN A 27 0.01 12.76 9.73
N GLY A 28 0.35 11.78 10.59
CA GLY A 28 1.68 11.67 11.21
C GLY A 28 2.74 10.99 10.35
N ALA A 29 2.34 10.29 9.27
CA ALA A 29 3.24 9.48 8.45
C ALA A 29 4.28 10.33 7.72
N ARG A 30 5.47 9.77 7.47
CA ARG A 30 6.50 10.41 6.65
C ARG A 30 5.98 10.73 5.25
N GLN A 31 5.30 9.76 4.63
CA GLN A 31 4.73 9.88 3.28
C GLN A 31 3.68 10.99 3.23
N TYR A 32 2.83 11.13 4.25
CA TYR A 32 1.88 12.24 4.34
C TYR A 32 2.60 13.59 4.26
N LYS A 33 3.67 13.77 5.04
CA LYS A 33 4.41 15.03 5.12
C LYS A 33 5.17 15.36 3.84
N GLU A 34 5.68 14.35 3.16
CA GLU A 34 6.53 14.53 1.97
C GLU A 34 5.76 14.53 0.64
N LEU A 35 4.66 13.78 0.56
CA LEU A 35 3.95 13.50 -0.70
C LEU A 35 2.46 13.85 -0.63
N GLY A 36 1.93 14.17 0.55
CA GLY A 36 0.51 14.39 0.78
C GLY A 36 -0.22 13.13 1.25
N GLU A 37 -1.52 13.31 1.55
CA GLU A 37 -2.36 12.28 2.17
C GLU A 37 -2.52 11.02 1.31
N ILE A 38 -2.55 11.17 -0.01
CA ILE A 38 -2.81 10.08 -0.94
C ILE A 38 -1.62 9.92 -1.88
N THR A 39 -1.09 8.71 -2.00
CA THR A 39 -0.06 8.38 -2.98
C THR A 39 -0.49 7.21 -3.87
N HIS A 40 0.04 7.16 -5.09
CA HIS A 40 -0.29 6.14 -6.09
C HIS A 40 1.00 5.48 -6.58
N HIS A 41 0.97 4.15 -6.68
CA HIS A 41 2.13 3.33 -7.00
C HIS A 41 1.75 2.36 -8.12
N ALA A 42 2.28 2.61 -9.32
CA ALA A 42 1.94 1.85 -10.54
C ALA A 42 2.63 0.48 -10.63
N SER A 43 3.41 0.12 -9.62
CA SER A 43 3.96 -1.21 -9.48
C SER A 43 4.17 -1.50 -8.01
N CYS A 44 3.67 -2.65 -7.58
CA CYS A 44 3.92 -3.14 -6.25
C CYS A 44 4.43 -4.59 -6.28
N THR A 45 5.10 -5.01 -5.23
CA THR A 45 5.52 -6.40 -5.06
C THR A 45 5.52 -6.70 -3.57
N ILE A 46 5.11 -7.91 -3.21
CA ILE A 46 5.18 -8.38 -1.83
C ILE A 46 6.48 -9.16 -1.68
N ASN A 47 7.28 -8.79 -0.68
CA ASN A 47 8.52 -9.50 -0.38
C ASN A 47 8.29 -10.71 0.53
N ARG A 48 9.34 -11.50 0.76
CA ARG A 48 9.28 -12.72 1.57
C ARG A 48 8.92 -12.52 3.06
N ILE A 49 8.98 -11.28 3.56
CA ILE A 49 8.63 -10.94 4.96
C ILE A 49 7.28 -10.22 5.06
N ASN A 50 6.44 -10.34 4.03
CA ASN A 50 5.09 -9.77 3.96
C ASN A 50 5.06 -8.24 4.01
N GLU A 51 6.01 -7.60 3.34
CA GLU A 51 5.96 -6.16 3.08
C GLU A 51 5.54 -5.88 1.65
N LEU A 52 4.59 -4.96 1.49
CA LEU A 52 4.24 -4.37 0.23
C LEU A 52 5.28 -3.30 -0.12
N ILE A 53 6.02 -3.56 -1.20
CA ILE A 53 6.99 -2.63 -1.76
C ILE A 53 6.26 -1.65 -2.67
N LEU A 54 6.25 -0.37 -2.29
CA LEU A 54 5.59 0.71 -3.03
C LEU A 54 6.59 1.49 -3.90
N ASN A 55 7.77 1.81 -3.35
CA ASN A 55 8.83 2.49 -4.10
C ASN A 55 10.22 2.17 -3.53
N VAL A 56 11.03 1.45 -4.31
CA VAL A 56 12.39 1.04 -3.91
C VAL A 56 13.33 2.23 -3.75
N ARG A 57 13.28 3.22 -4.66
CA ARG A 57 14.21 4.38 -4.64
C ARG A 57 14.00 5.27 -3.42
N ARG A 58 12.76 5.38 -2.95
CA ARG A 58 12.39 6.16 -1.75
C ARG A 58 12.39 5.34 -0.46
N ASN A 59 12.65 4.04 -0.57
CA ASN A 59 12.55 3.10 0.54
C ASN A 59 11.15 3.12 1.18
N ASP A 60 10.11 3.26 0.35
CA ASP A 60 8.71 3.25 0.79
C ASP A 60 8.19 1.81 0.73
N TYR A 61 8.24 1.15 1.87
CA TYR A 61 7.71 -0.19 2.10
C TYR A 61 6.72 -0.15 3.25
N LEU A 62 5.77 -1.08 3.26
CA LEU A 62 4.77 -1.18 4.31
C LEU A 62 4.62 -2.65 4.72
N SER A 63 4.57 -2.94 6.01
CA SER A 63 4.23 -4.29 6.49
C SER A 63 2.73 -4.52 6.38
N ILE A 64 2.32 -5.52 5.61
CA ILE A 64 0.91 -5.89 5.43
C ILE A 64 0.31 -6.30 6.78
N ASN A 65 1.03 -7.08 7.58
CA ASN A 65 0.62 -7.47 8.93
C ASN A 65 0.32 -6.26 9.83
N ASN A 66 1.18 -5.24 9.83
CA ASN A 66 0.94 -4.03 10.61
C ASN A 66 -0.28 -3.25 10.10
N TYR A 67 -0.53 -3.26 8.79
CA TYR A 67 -1.71 -2.63 8.23
C TYR A 67 -2.99 -3.36 8.64
N LEU A 68 -3.05 -4.68 8.44
CA LEU A 68 -4.20 -5.50 8.81
C LEU A 68 -4.52 -5.48 10.32
N THR A 69 -3.52 -5.21 11.17
CA THR A 69 -3.69 -5.08 12.62
C THR A 69 -3.86 -3.62 13.10
N GLY A 70 -3.98 -2.65 12.20
CA GLY A 70 -4.19 -1.23 12.51
C GLY A 70 -2.98 -0.47 13.03
N ARG A 71 -1.80 -1.12 13.07
CA ARG A 71 -0.52 -0.57 13.57
C ARG A 71 0.29 0.16 12.50
N SER A 72 -0.14 0.12 11.24
CA SER A 72 0.52 0.83 10.14
C SER A 72 0.25 2.33 10.14
N TRP A 73 1.15 3.07 9.49
CA TRP A 73 0.94 4.48 9.11
C TRP A 73 0.05 4.64 7.87
N ALA A 74 -0.08 3.59 7.07
CA ALA A 74 -1.14 3.51 6.06
C ALA A 74 -2.49 3.36 6.77
N GLU A 75 -3.44 4.20 6.39
CA GLU A 75 -4.82 4.19 6.88
C GLU A 75 -5.68 3.28 6.03
N GLU A 76 -5.58 3.41 4.70
CA GLU A 76 -6.34 2.62 3.75
C GLU A 76 -5.48 2.31 2.52
N ILE A 77 -5.66 1.12 1.95
CA ILE A 77 -4.98 0.67 0.76
C ILE A 77 -6.01 0.17 -0.24
N TYR A 78 -5.90 0.63 -1.49
CA TYR A 78 -6.77 0.25 -2.58
C TYR A 78 -5.97 -0.27 -3.76
N VAL A 79 -6.51 -1.23 -4.49
CA VAL A 79 -6.06 -1.57 -5.84
C VAL A 79 -7.04 -1.02 -6.86
N VAL A 80 -6.51 -0.52 -7.97
CA VAL A 80 -7.31 -0.02 -9.10
C VAL A 80 -7.50 -1.16 -10.10
N ASN A 81 -8.74 -1.63 -10.24
CA ASN A 81 -9.12 -2.57 -11.28
C ASN A 81 -9.77 -1.84 -12.47
N PRO A 82 -9.47 -2.26 -13.72
CA PRO A 82 -10.14 -1.76 -14.93
C PRO A 82 -11.67 -1.82 -14.82
#